data_AF-A0A434WAV5-F1
#
_entry.id   AF-A0A434WAV5-F1
#
_cell.length_a   1.000
_cell.length_b   1.000
_cell.length_c   1.000
_cell.angle_alpha   90.00
_cell.angle_beta   90.00
_cell.angle_gamma   90.00
#
_symmetry.space_group_name_H-M   'P 1'
#
loop_
_entity.id
_entity.type
_entity.pdbx_description
1 polymer ?
#
loop_
_entity_poly.entity_id
_entity_poly.type
_entity_poly.pdbx_seq_one_letter_code
_entity_poly.pdbx_strand_id
1 'polypeptide(L)'
;MQQIADHMARSRSGLSEAFPAIDRDIRAVKWRLWHGRVDRAITDLEQLLERVKASQGGNEFSMARLQSLGLQLLSYIRSHLGAIVNYGKRYQAGLHVATTLAESAVNSLVGKRMVKTQQMRWSLRGARMLMRVRTADLNGELPNRLRAPFLQPESKVPPLFKPKPPLLRAA
;
A
#
# COMPACT_ATOMS: atom_id res chain seq x y z
N MET A 1 -3.41 -3.90 50.46
CA MET A 1 -4.45 -4.33 49.49
C MET A 1 -5.16 -3.14 48.84
N GLN A 2 -5.67 -2.17 49.60
CA GLN A 2 -6.35 -0.98 49.05
C GLN A 2 -5.47 -0.13 48.11
N GLN A 3 -4.23 0.15 48.50
CA GLN A 3 -3.29 0.92 47.67
C GLN A 3 -2.96 0.25 46.31
N ILE A 4 -2.96 -1.09 46.29
CA ILE A 4 -2.69 -1.87 45.08
C ILE A 4 -3.92 -1.84 44.15
N ALA A 5 -5.12 -1.93 44.72
CA ALA A 5 -6.38 -1.78 43.99
C ALA A 5 -6.55 -0.36 43.42
N ASP A 6 -6.23 0.67 44.20
CA ASP A 6 -6.29 2.07 43.77
C ASP A 6 -5.24 2.38 42.71
N HIS A 7 -4.07 1.74 42.76
CA HIS A 7 -3.05 1.87 41.71
C HIS A 7 -3.51 1.20 40.42
N MET A 8 -4.10 0.00 40.48
CA MET A 8 -4.65 -0.70 39.30
C MET A 8 -5.83 0.05 38.67
N ALA A 9 -6.69 0.68 39.48
CA ALA A 9 -7.79 1.51 38.99
C ALA A 9 -7.30 2.81 38.32
N ARG A 10 -6.27 3.46 38.88
CA ARG A 10 -5.61 4.64 38.30
C ARG A 10 -4.87 4.34 37.01
N SER A 11 -4.15 3.22 36.92
CA SER A 11 -3.48 2.83 35.69
C SER A 11 -4.48 2.48 34.60
N ARG A 12 -5.60 1.81 34.94
CA ARG A 12 -6.67 1.48 33.97
C ARG A 12 -7.41 2.71 33.43
N SER A 13 -7.61 3.74 34.26
CA SER A 13 -8.24 5.01 33.85
C SER A 13 -7.29 5.87 33.00
N GLY A 14 -6.03 6.02 33.40
CA GLY A 14 -5.02 6.72 32.59
C GLY A 14 -4.78 6.07 31.23
N LEU A 15 -4.88 4.74 31.14
CA LEU A 15 -4.83 4.00 29.88
C LEU A 15 -6.01 4.34 28.97
N SER A 16 -7.24 4.39 29.51
CA SER A 16 -8.44 4.72 28.73
C SER A 16 -8.43 6.14 28.16
N GLU A 17 -7.75 7.09 28.83
CA GLU A 17 -7.60 8.47 28.34
C GLU A 17 -6.44 8.63 27.35
N ALA A 18 -5.39 7.80 27.44
CA ALA A 18 -4.23 7.87 26.55
C ALA A 18 -4.50 7.32 25.13
N PHE A 19 -5.32 6.27 24.99
CA PHE A 19 -5.63 5.69 23.67
C PHE A 19 -6.32 6.65 22.69
N PRO A 20 -7.34 7.44 23.09
CA PRO A 20 -7.95 8.46 22.23
C PRO A 20 -6.95 9.53 21.76
N ALA A 21 -6.01 9.93 22.63
CA ALA A 21 -4.99 10.90 22.29
C ALA A 21 -4.00 10.34 21.24
N ILE A 22 -3.53 9.11 21.46
CA ILE A 22 -2.66 8.39 20.51
C ILE A 22 -3.34 8.24 19.14
N ASP A 23 -4.60 7.83 19.11
CA ASP A 23 -5.36 7.68 17.88
C ASP A 23 -5.51 9.01 17.12
N ARG A 24 -5.82 10.11 17.83
CA ARG A 24 -5.86 11.45 17.23
C ARG A 24 -4.53 11.82 16.58
N ASP A 25 -3.42 11.55 17.26
CA ASP A 25 -2.09 11.89 16.78
C ASP A 25 -1.70 11.05 15.55
N ILE A 26 -2.05 9.75 15.54
CA ILE A 26 -1.87 8.87 14.37
C ILE A 26 -2.70 9.37 13.18
N ARG A 27 -3.96 9.77 13.39
CA ARG A 27 -4.80 10.36 12.33
C ARG A 27 -4.16 11.65 11.79
N ALA A 28 -3.58 12.48 12.65
CA ALA A 28 -2.91 13.70 12.23
C ALA A 28 -1.64 13.41 11.41
N VAL A 29 -0.83 12.43 11.80
CA VAL A 29 0.34 11.96 11.02
C VAL A 29 -0.09 11.47 9.64
N LYS A 30 -1.11 10.60 9.57
CA LYS A 30 -1.68 10.11 8.30
C LYS A 30 -2.13 11.27 7.41
N TRP A 31 -2.86 12.23 7.96
CA TRP A 31 -3.33 13.40 7.22
C TRP A 31 -2.14 14.20 6.66
N ARG A 32 -1.10 14.42 7.46
CA ARG A 32 0.09 15.18 7.02
C ARG A 32 0.84 14.47 5.89
N LEU A 33 1.04 13.16 5.99
CA LEU A 33 1.64 12.35 4.92
C LEU A 33 0.83 12.46 3.62
N TRP A 34 -0.50 12.37 3.70
CA TRP A 34 -1.39 12.50 2.55
C TRP A 34 -1.25 13.84 1.82
N HIS A 35 -0.98 14.92 2.56
CA HIS A 35 -0.82 16.28 2.03
C HIS A 35 0.63 16.65 1.74
N GLY A 36 1.55 15.66 1.75
CA GLY A 36 2.97 15.87 1.48
C GLY A 36 3.69 16.72 2.53
N ARG A 37 3.13 16.87 3.74
CA ARG A 37 3.78 17.57 4.87
C ARG A 37 4.65 16.57 5.64
N VAL A 38 5.64 16.00 4.95
CA VAL A 38 6.41 14.84 5.42
C VAL A 38 7.28 15.19 6.63
N ASP A 39 7.97 16.33 6.61
CA ASP A 39 8.83 16.75 7.72
C ASP A 39 8.05 16.89 9.03
N ARG A 40 6.88 17.54 8.97
CA ARG A 40 6.00 17.64 10.15
C ARG A 40 5.51 16.27 10.59
N ALA A 41 5.05 15.42 9.67
CA ALA A 41 4.64 14.06 9.99
C ALA A 41 5.74 13.26 10.73
N ILE A 42 7.00 13.43 10.35
CA ILE A 42 8.15 12.83 11.03
C ILE A 42 8.27 13.38 12.46
N THR A 43 8.31 14.70 12.64
CA THR A 43 8.41 15.34 13.95
C THR A 43 7.27 14.91 14.88
N ASP A 44 6.04 14.88 14.38
CA ASP A 44 4.87 14.47 15.16
C ASP A 44 4.92 12.98 15.56
N LEU A 45 5.44 12.13 14.66
CA LEU A 45 5.60 10.70 14.93
C LEU A 45 6.71 10.43 15.96
N GLU A 46 7.81 11.19 15.91
CA GLU A 46 8.89 11.14 16.92
C GLU A 46 8.36 11.53 18.30
N GLN A 47 7.64 12.65 18.40
CA GLN A 47 7.04 13.11 19.66
C GLN A 47 6.00 12.12 20.22
N LEU A 48 5.25 11.45 19.34
CA LEU A 48 4.34 10.37 19.75
C LEU A 48 5.12 9.20 20.34
N LEU A 49 6.20 8.76 19.70
CA LEU A 49 6.99 7.62 20.14
C LEU A 49 7.69 7.87 21.47
N GLU A 50 8.19 9.08 21.72
CA GLU A 50 8.78 9.44 23.01
C GLU A 50 7.74 9.42 24.13
N ARG A 51 6.51 9.92 23.88
CA ARG A 51 5.42 9.83 24.88
C ARG A 51 4.99 8.39 25.16
N VAL A 52 4.91 7.56 24.12
CA VAL A 52 4.57 6.13 24.28
C VAL A 52 5.66 5.40 25.09
N LYS A 53 6.93 5.73 24.87
CA LYS A 53 8.07 5.20 25.64
C LYS A 53 8.02 5.62 27.11
N ALA A 54 7.65 6.86 27.40
CA ALA A 54 7.50 7.36 28.76
C ALA A 54 6.31 6.74 29.52
N SER A 55 5.31 6.21 28.80
CA SER A 55 4.06 5.68 29.36
C SER A 55 4.05 4.17 29.62
N GLN A 56 5.18 3.47 29.56
CA GLN A 56 5.26 2.00 29.60
C GLN A 56 4.85 1.32 30.93
N GLY A 57 4.40 2.04 31.96
CA GLY A 57 4.11 1.47 33.29
C GLY A 57 2.81 0.65 33.45
N GLY A 58 1.90 0.60 32.46
CA GLY A 58 0.54 0.05 32.67
C GLY A 58 0.09 -1.09 31.75
N ASN A 59 0.63 -1.21 30.53
CA ASN A 59 0.29 -2.27 29.58
C ASN A 59 1.43 -2.43 28.55
N GLU A 60 2.50 -3.09 28.99
CA GLU A 60 3.80 -3.17 28.31
C GLU A 60 3.68 -3.70 26.87
N PHE A 61 2.82 -4.68 26.63
CA PHE A 61 2.75 -5.37 25.33
C PHE A 61 2.13 -4.52 24.19
N SER A 62 0.99 -3.86 24.43
CA SER A 62 0.34 -3.03 23.40
C SER A 62 1.16 -1.78 23.09
N MET A 63 1.77 -1.17 24.11
CA MET A 63 2.61 0.02 23.97
C MET A 63 3.94 -0.31 23.30
N ALA A 64 4.57 -1.44 23.65
CA ALA A 64 5.78 -1.91 22.97
C ALA A 64 5.52 -2.22 21.49
N ARG A 65 4.37 -2.82 21.16
CA ARG A 65 3.98 -3.08 19.77
C ARG A 65 3.77 -1.78 18.99
N LEU A 66 3.08 -0.80 19.58
CA LEU A 66 2.88 0.51 18.97
C LEU A 66 4.22 1.21 18.72
N GLN A 67 5.13 1.15 19.69
CA GLN A 67 6.47 1.72 19.56
C GLN A 67 7.26 1.06 18.43
N SER A 68 7.28 -0.28 18.38
CA SER A 68 7.95 -1.03 17.32
C SER A 68 7.41 -0.70 15.93
N LEU A 69 6.08 -0.70 15.75
CA LEU A 69 5.46 -0.35 14.48
C LEU A 69 5.71 1.10 14.09
N GLY A 70 5.68 2.03 15.05
CA GLY A 70 5.97 3.44 14.76
C GLY A 70 7.42 3.69 14.38
N LEU A 71 8.38 2.98 14.98
CA LEU A 71 9.80 3.04 14.56
C LEU A 71 10.01 2.49 13.15
N GLN A 72 9.34 1.39 12.80
CA GLN A 72 9.35 0.85 11.44
C GLN A 72 8.76 1.86 10.44
N LEU A 73 7.63 2.49 10.78
CA LEU A 73 7.01 3.52 9.97
C LEU A 73 7.94 4.74 9.78
N LEU A 74 8.58 5.22 10.85
CA LEU A 74 9.54 6.32 10.80
C LEU A 74 10.71 6.00 9.85
N SER A 75 11.25 4.80 9.97
CA SER A 75 12.36 4.32 9.13
C SER A 75 11.95 4.22 7.66
N TYR A 76 10.73 3.73 7.40
CA TYR A 76 10.16 3.67 6.06
C TYR A 76 9.98 5.07 5.45
N ILE A 77 9.38 6.00 6.19
CA ILE A 77 9.15 7.37 5.72
C ILE A 77 10.48 8.05 5.38
N ARG A 78 11.49 7.94 6.27
CA ARG A 78 12.82 8.55 6.07
C ARG A 78 13.57 7.97 4.87
N SER A 79 13.46 6.67 4.62
CA SER A 79 14.09 6.02 3.46
C SER A 79 13.38 6.31 2.14
N HIS A 80 12.11 6.72 2.17
CA HIS A 80 11.27 6.90 0.99
C HIS A 80 10.78 8.35 0.81
N LEU A 81 11.46 9.35 1.37
CA LEU A 81 11.03 10.77 1.31
C LEU A 81 10.67 11.23 -0.11
N GLY A 82 11.50 10.91 -1.11
CA GLY A 82 11.27 11.29 -2.50
C GLY A 82 10.17 10.51 -3.22
N ALA A 83 9.74 9.37 -2.65
CA ALA A 83 8.68 8.53 -3.21
C ALA A 83 7.30 8.82 -2.58
N ILE A 84 7.24 9.57 -1.48
CA ILE A 84 5.97 9.90 -0.83
C ILE A 84 5.18 10.88 -1.71
N VAL A 85 4.02 10.42 -2.16
CA VAL A 85 3.14 11.19 -3.03
C VAL A 85 2.31 12.19 -2.21
N ASN A 86 2.28 13.44 -2.68
CA ASN A 86 1.32 14.44 -2.20
C ASN A 86 -0.05 14.21 -2.87
N TYR A 87 -0.89 13.39 -2.25
CA TYR A 87 -2.23 13.10 -2.75
C TYR A 87 -3.17 14.30 -2.67
N GLY A 88 -2.98 15.21 -1.70
CA GLY A 88 -3.73 16.47 -1.64
C GLY A 88 -3.55 17.34 -2.88
N LYS A 89 -2.29 17.54 -3.31
CA LYS A 89 -1.97 18.26 -4.55
C LYS A 89 -2.51 17.54 -5.79
N ARG A 90 -2.42 16.21 -5.84
CA ARG A 90 -2.99 15.42 -6.95
C ARG A 90 -4.50 15.59 -7.05
N TYR A 91 -5.20 15.54 -5.92
CA TYR A 91 -6.65 15.76 -5.86
C TYR A 91 -7.03 17.15 -6.36
N GLN A 92 -6.32 18.19 -5.90
CA GLN A 92 -6.53 19.57 -6.36
C GLN A 92 -6.26 19.75 -7.87
N ALA A 93 -5.32 18.98 -8.41
CA ALA A 93 -5.01 18.96 -9.85
C ALA A 93 -5.96 18.06 -10.67
N GLY A 94 -7.00 17.46 -10.07
CA GLY A 94 -7.91 16.56 -10.75
C GLY A 94 -7.29 15.22 -11.18
N LEU A 95 -6.10 14.89 -10.68
CA LEU A 95 -5.43 13.62 -10.97
C LEU A 95 -6.03 12.49 -10.12
N HIS A 96 -6.13 11.29 -10.71
CA HIS A 96 -6.62 10.13 -9.99
C HIS A 96 -5.76 9.82 -8.75
N VAL A 97 -6.43 9.77 -7.60
CA VAL A 97 -5.82 9.52 -6.29
C VAL A 97 -5.85 8.02 -5.93
N ALA A 98 -6.89 7.32 -6.37
CA ALA A 98 -7.08 5.91 -6.08
C ALA A 98 -6.42 5.03 -7.15
N THR A 99 -5.52 4.16 -6.73
CA THR A 99 -5.00 3.04 -7.54
C THR A 99 -5.95 1.87 -7.60
N THR A 100 -7.10 1.92 -6.90
CA THR A 100 -8.03 0.80 -6.70
C THR A 100 -8.49 0.13 -8.00
N LEU A 101 -8.75 0.90 -9.06
CA LEU A 101 -9.13 0.33 -10.37
C LEU A 101 -7.96 -0.42 -11.03
N ALA A 102 -6.76 0.15 -10.99
CA ALA A 102 -5.56 -0.49 -11.53
C ALA A 102 -5.19 -1.74 -10.70
N GLU A 103 -5.25 -1.62 -9.38
CA GLU A 103 -5.03 -2.72 -8.44
C GLU A 103 -6.05 -3.84 -8.64
N SER A 104 -7.35 -3.55 -8.78
CA SER A 104 -8.37 -4.59 -8.98
C SER A 104 -8.21 -5.31 -10.32
N ALA A 105 -7.82 -4.58 -11.37
CA ALA A 105 -7.54 -5.15 -12.68
C ALA A 105 -6.33 -6.08 -12.63
N VAL A 106 -5.24 -5.65 -11.98
CA VAL A 106 -4.04 -6.46 -11.76
C VAL A 106 -4.35 -7.69 -10.91
N ASN A 107 -5.04 -7.52 -9.77
CA ASN A 107 -5.41 -8.63 -8.89
C ASN A 107 -6.31 -9.64 -9.61
N SER A 108 -7.25 -9.18 -10.44
CA SER A 108 -8.09 -10.06 -11.24
C SER A 108 -7.28 -10.85 -12.25
N LEU A 109 -6.30 -10.21 -12.91
CA LEU A 109 -5.43 -10.87 -13.87
C LEU A 109 -4.49 -11.89 -13.20
N VAL A 110 -3.88 -11.51 -12.07
CA VAL A 110 -3.01 -12.37 -11.27
C VAL A 110 -3.80 -13.55 -10.72
N GLY A 111 -4.95 -13.30 -10.10
CA GLY A 111 -5.83 -14.35 -9.57
C GLY A 111 -6.24 -15.35 -10.66
N LYS A 112 -6.59 -14.85 -11.86
CA LYS A 112 -6.93 -15.70 -13.01
C LYS A 112 -5.75 -16.51 -13.54
N ARG A 113 -4.52 -15.99 -13.47
CA ARG A 113 -3.33 -16.60 -14.10
C ARG A 113 -2.41 -17.36 -13.16
N MET A 114 -2.47 -17.10 -11.85
CA MET A 114 -1.43 -17.49 -10.91
C MET A 114 -1.94 -18.23 -9.66
N VAL A 115 -3.26 -18.27 -9.41
CA VAL A 115 -3.81 -18.87 -8.18
C VAL A 115 -4.46 -20.24 -8.43
N LYS A 116 -4.17 -21.16 -7.49
CA LYS A 116 -4.72 -22.50 -7.15
C LYS A 116 -5.15 -23.49 -8.25
N THR A 117 -5.83 -23.10 -9.32
CA THR A 117 -6.27 -24.01 -10.41
C THR A 117 -5.46 -23.85 -11.69
N GLN A 118 -4.74 -22.74 -11.86
CA GLN A 118 -3.90 -22.47 -13.01
C GLN A 118 -2.54 -21.92 -12.54
N GLN A 119 -1.71 -22.77 -11.93
CA GLN A 119 -0.32 -22.39 -11.65
C GLN A 119 0.40 -22.13 -12.98
N MET A 120 1.11 -21.00 -13.07
CA MET A 120 1.81 -20.61 -14.29
C MET A 120 2.86 -21.64 -14.68
N ARG A 121 2.56 -22.43 -15.72
CA ARG A 121 3.57 -23.08 -16.56
C ARG A 121 3.94 -22.09 -17.65
N TRP A 122 4.99 -21.30 -17.39
CA TRP A 122 5.56 -20.45 -18.42
C TRP A 122 6.09 -21.34 -19.55
N SER A 123 5.48 -21.26 -20.72
CA SER A 123 6.14 -21.80 -21.91
C SER A 123 7.39 -20.96 -22.19
N LEU A 124 8.43 -21.58 -22.74
CA LEU A 124 9.66 -20.89 -23.14
C LEU A 124 9.36 -19.65 -24.01
N ARG A 125 8.35 -19.75 -24.89
CA ARG A 125 7.88 -18.65 -25.72
C ARG A 125 7.23 -17.53 -24.91
N GLY A 126 6.37 -17.86 -23.95
CA GLY A 126 5.72 -16.89 -23.07
C GLY A 126 6.74 -16.14 -22.19
N ALA A 127 7.69 -16.86 -21.61
CA ALA A 127 8.79 -16.26 -20.84
C ALA A 127 9.64 -15.32 -21.72
N ARG A 128 10.00 -15.74 -22.93
CA ARG A 128 10.77 -14.92 -23.89
C ARG A 128 10.01 -13.65 -24.31
N MET A 129 8.70 -13.73 -24.50
CA MET A 129 7.87 -12.57 -24.82
C MET A 129 7.85 -11.56 -23.67
N LEU A 130 7.69 -12.03 -22.43
CA LEU A 130 7.76 -11.14 -21.28
C LEU A 130 9.13 -10.51 -21.09
N MET A 131 10.21 -11.26 -21.29
CA MET A 131 11.56 -10.71 -21.26
C MET A 131 11.71 -9.57 -22.28
N ARG A 132 11.22 -9.74 -23.51
CA ARG A 132 11.24 -8.69 -24.54
C ARG A 132 10.47 -7.43 -24.13
N VAL A 133 9.31 -7.58 -23.50
CA VAL A 133 8.53 -6.45 -22.99
C VAL A 133 9.29 -5.75 -21.88
N ARG A 134 9.86 -6.50 -20.93
CA ARG A 134 10.62 -5.92 -19.81
C ARG A 134 11.90 -5.23 -20.26
N THR A 135 12.63 -5.78 -21.23
CA THR A 135 13.81 -5.13 -21.83
C THR A 135 13.40 -3.84 -22.54
N ALA A 136 12.29 -3.83 -23.29
CA ALA A 136 11.82 -2.61 -23.95
C ALA A 136 11.39 -1.52 -22.95
N ASP A 137 10.82 -1.90 -21.81
CA ASP A 137 10.47 -0.98 -20.72
C ASP A 137 11.71 -0.36 -20.08
N LEU A 138 12.70 -1.19 -19.72
CA LEU A 138 13.97 -0.72 -19.16
C LEU A 138 14.74 0.19 -20.14
N ASN A 139 14.64 -0.08 -21.44
CA ASN A 139 15.23 0.75 -22.47
C ASN A 139 14.41 2.01 -22.82
N GLY A 140 13.23 2.21 -22.22
CA GLY A 140 12.35 3.34 -22.54
C GLY A 140 11.70 3.27 -23.93
N GLU A 141 11.79 2.13 -24.62
CA GLU A 141 11.26 1.91 -25.97
C GLU A 141 9.80 1.45 -25.96
N LEU A 142 9.31 0.96 -24.82
CA LEU A 142 7.98 0.37 -24.69
C LEU A 142 6.85 1.29 -25.21
N PRO A 143 6.80 2.60 -24.90
CA PRO A 143 5.75 3.48 -25.40
C PRO A 143 5.71 3.56 -26.94
N ASN A 144 6.88 3.52 -27.59
CA ASN A 144 6.97 3.56 -29.05
C ASN A 144 6.53 2.23 -29.67
N ARG A 145 6.93 1.11 -29.06
CA ARG A 145 6.52 -0.23 -29.50
C ARG A 145 5.02 -0.49 -29.34
N LEU A 146 4.37 0.14 -28.36
CA LEU A 146 2.92 0.04 -28.15
C LEU A 146 2.10 0.93 -29.11
N ARG A 147 2.71 1.97 -29.71
CA ARG A 147 2.06 2.78 -30.77
C ARG A 147 2.06 2.08 -32.12
N ALA A 148 2.95 1.13 -32.34
CA ALA A 148 2.95 0.33 -33.56
C ALA A 148 1.66 -0.51 -33.63
N PRO A 149 1.05 -0.66 -34.82
CA PRO A 149 -0.12 -1.53 -34.99
C PRO A 149 0.18 -2.92 -34.44
N PHE A 150 -0.78 -3.50 -33.73
CA PHE A 150 -0.64 -4.84 -33.17
C PHE A 150 -0.40 -5.84 -34.32
N LEU A 151 0.85 -6.31 -34.46
CA LEU A 151 1.18 -7.40 -35.36
C LEU A 151 0.43 -8.63 -34.85
N GLN A 152 -0.54 -9.11 -35.64
CA GLN A 152 -1.25 -10.32 -35.27
C GLN A 152 -0.23 -11.45 -35.06
N PRO A 153 -0.36 -12.24 -33.98
CA PRO A 153 0.50 -13.39 -33.79
C PRO A 153 0.36 -14.31 -35.01
N GLU A 154 1.48 -14.77 -35.56
CA GLU A 154 1.48 -15.73 -36.68
C GLU A 154 0.49 -16.88 -36.42
N SER A 155 -0.29 -17.26 -37.43
CA SER A 155 -1.55 -18.02 -37.30
C SER A 155 -1.45 -19.40 -36.61
N LYS A 156 -0.23 -19.88 -36.31
CA LYS A 156 0.04 -21.15 -35.63
C LYS A 156 -0.11 -21.09 -34.10
N VAL A 157 -0.62 -20.00 -33.53
CA VAL A 157 -0.88 -19.92 -32.08
C VAL A 157 -2.38 -20.08 -31.84
N PRO A 158 -2.84 -21.12 -31.12
CA PRO A 158 -4.24 -21.18 -30.72
C PRO A 158 -4.57 -19.91 -29.92
N PRO A 159 -5.72 -19.26 -30.17
CA PRO A 159 -6.04 -17.98 -29.55
C PRO A 159 -6.07 -18.14 -28.03
N LEU A 160 -5.11 -17.50 -27.36
CA LEU A 160 -4.95 -17.49 -25.89
C LEU A 160 -6.13 -16.82 -25.17
N PHE A 161 -6.97 -16.10 -25.91
CA PHE A 161 -8.09 -15.35 -25.39
C PHE A 161 -9.25 -15.48 -26.39
N LYS A 162 -10.28 -16.25 -26.03
CA LYS A 162 -11.61 -16.14 -26.62
C LYS A 162 -12.45 -15.37 -25.61
N PRO A 163 -12.44 -14.02 -25.62
CA PRO A 163 -13.36 -13.29 -24.76
C PRO A 163 -14.77 -13.72 -25.16
N LYS A 164 -15.54 -14.25 -24.21
CA LYS A 164 -16.99 -14.29 -24.41
C LYS A 164 -17.43 -12.82 -24.42
N PRO A 165 -17.97 -12.30 -25.54
CA PRO A 165 -18.56 -10.98 -25.50
C PRO A 165 -19.63 -10.97 -24.39
N PRO A 166 -19.75 -9.88 -23.60
CA PRO A 166 -20.87 -9.74 -22.69
C PRO A 166 -22.14 -9.96 -23.51
N LEU A 167 -23.03 -10.81 -23.00
CA LEU A 167 -24.23 -11.26 -23.68
C LEU A 167 -24.98 -10.05 -24.25
N LEU A 168 -24.93 -9.88 -25.58
CA LEU A 168 -25.86 -9.02 -26.31
C LEU A 168 -27.23 -9.71 -26.27
N ARG A 169 -27.89 -9.66 -25.11
CA ARG A 169 -29.34 -9.90 -24.97
C ARG A 169 -29.87 -9.00 -23.86
N ALA A 170 -30.06 -7.74 -24.23
CA ALA A 170 -31.17 -6.94 -23.73
C ALA A 170 -31.91 -6.43 -24.98
N ALA A 171 -32.83 -7.25 -25.45
CA ALA A 171 -33.95 -6.90 -26.31
C ALA A 171 -35.14 -7.72 -25.79
#